data_AF-A0A934UNM4-F1
#
_entry.id   AF-A0A934UNM4-F1
#
_cell.length_a   1.000
_cell.length_b   1.000
_cell.length_c   1.000
_cell.angle_alpha   90.00
_cell.angle_beta   90.00
_cell.angle_gamma   90.00
#
_symmetry.space_group_name_H-M   'P 1'
#
loop_
_entity.id
_entity.type
_entity.pdbx_description
1 polymer ?
#
loop_
_entity_poly.entity_id
_entity_poly.type
_entity_poly.pdbx_seq_one_letter_code
_entity_poly.pdbx_strand_id
1 'polypeptide(L)'
;MEKTEVLNNITCYIAQAQLWHKLRLTHTDDQLNDLLLQIIIIEEELLAFYGLPNTLHYNEYFQLLALKDDFILADAKQLISELEEAAATFLSSPVITDVELLRQAFENKTIIENVLPATRLKLKPEPYFDYVYETKFLKGLTEPQVMLTDFQIVAENGLGQKLTDLSINQDLCSDDYESLHTFNLQFKEDFILNYQDYKNRIMVQ
;
A
#
# COMPACT_ATOMS: atom_id res chain seq x y z
N MET A 1 19.14 6.29 12.27
CA MET A 1 19.55 4.88 12.25
C MET A 1 20.99 4.79 11.79
N GLU A 2 21.87 4.12 12.52
CA GLU A 2 23.26 3.88 12.10
C GLU A 2 23.36 2.67 11.16
N LYS A 3 24.41 2.54 10.33
CA LYS A 3 24.54 1.39 9.40
C LYS A 3 24.51 0.02 10.10
N THR A 4 25.00 -0.05 11.33
CA THR A 4 24.94 -1.25 12.18
C THR A 4 23.51 -1.60 12.59
N GLU A 5 22.68 -0.59 12.82
CA GLU A 5 21.27 -0.72 13.19
C GLU A 5 20.42 -1.16 11.99
N VAL A 6 20.70 -0.63 10.79
CA VAL A 6 20.10 -1.12 9.52
C VAL A 6 20.37 -2.61 9.31
N LEU A 7 21.62 -3.04 9.50
CA LEU A 7 22.01 -4.44 9.34
C LEU A 7 21.30 -5.36 10.34
N ASN A 8 21.13 -4.89 11.58
CA ASN A 8 20.38 -5.62 12.61
C ASN A 8 18.90 -5.72 12.23
N ASN A 9 18.29 -4.63 11.74
CA ASN A 9 16.89 -4.61 11.32
C ASN A 9 16.63 -5.55 10.14
N ILE A 10 17.50 -5.56 9.12
CA ILE A 10 17.40 -6.50 8.00
C ILE A 10 17.53 -7.95 8.48
N THR A 11 18.51 -8.23 9.37
CA THR A 11 18.68 -9.59 9.89
C THR A 11 17.47 -10.04 10.72
N CYS A 12 16.90 -9.11 11.50
CA CYS A 12 15.70 -9.33 12.31
C CYS A 12 14.47 -9.60 11.42
N TYR A 13 14.26 -8.77 10.40
CA TYR A 13 13.21 -8.92 9.39
C TYR A 13 13.22 -10.34 8.79
N ILE A 14 14.39 -10.79 8.33
CA ILE A 14 14.49 -12.06 7.61
C ILE A 14 14.24 -13.25 8.53
N ALA A 15 14.78 -13.21 9.74
CA ALA A 15 14.51 -14.25 10.74
C ALA A 15 13.01 -14.35 11.06
N GLN A 16 12.33 -13.20 11.21
CA GLN A 16 10.89 -13.15 11.48
C GLN A 16 10.06 -13.62 10.28
N ALA A 17 10.40 -13.21 9.07
CA ALA A 17 9.69 -13.59 7.86
C ALA A 17 9.84 -15.07 7.51
N GLN A 18 11.04 -15.64 7.68
CA GLN A 18 11.27 -17.09 7.59
C GLN A 18 10.45 -17.87 8.63
N LEU A 19 10.41 -17.36 9.87
CA LEU A 19 9.61 -17.96 10.93
C LEU A 19 8.12 -17.90 10.58
N TRP A 20 7.61 -16.77 10.09
CA TRP A 20 6.23 -16.60 9.68
C TRP A 20 5.85 -17.57 8.56
N HIS A 21 6.68 -17.70 7.52
CA HIS A 21 6.46 -18.65 6.42
C HIS A 21 6.39 -20.11 6.89
N LYS A 22 7.16 -20.46 7.92
CA LYS A 22 7.13 -21.80 8.51
C LYS A 22 5.90 -22.04 9.38
N LEU A 23 5.50 -21.04 10.17
CA LEU A 23 4.39 -21.15 11.12
C LEU A 23 3.02 -21.07 10.45
N ARG A 24 2.87 -20.31 9.34
CA ARG A 24 1.57 -20.14 8.66
C ARG A 24 0.93 -21.44 8.17
N LEU A 25 1.73 -22.51 8.05
CA LEU A 25 1.26 -23.84 7.66
C LEU A 25 0.76 -24.69 8.85
N THR A 26 0.95 -24.22 10.09
CA THR A 26 0.82 -25.05 11.30
C THR A 26 0.17 -24.37 12.52
N HIS A 27 -0.04 -23.04 12.50
CA HIS A 27 -0.50 -22.26 13.67
C HIS A 27 -1.79 -21.47 13.39
N THR A 28 -2.46 -21.04 14.47
CA THR A 28 -3.68 -20.21 14.46
C THR A 28 -3.39 -18.73 14.16
N ASP A 29 -4.38 -18.05 13.57
CA ASP A 29 -4.25 -16.72 12.95
C ASP A 29 -3.67 -15.61 13.85
N ASP A 30 -3.99 -15.57 15.15
CA ASP A 30 -3.64 -14.42 16.00
C ASP A 30 -2.12 -14.23 16.23
N GLN A 31 -1.37 -15.31 16.45
CA GLN A 31 0.10 -15.21 16.62
C GLN A 31 0.82 -14.93 15.30
N LEU A 32 0.22 -15.31 14.18
CA LEU A 32 0.73 -15.03 12.85
C LEU A 32 0.51 -13.56 12.47
N ASN A 33 -0.58 -12.96 12.94
CA ASN A 33 -0.89 -11.54 12.73
C ASN A 33 0.11 -10.62 13.45
N ASP A 34 0.47 -10.92 14.70
CA ASP A 34 1.47 -10.12 15.43
C ASP A 34 2.85 -10.18 14.78
N LEU A 35 3.27 -11.36 14.31
CA LEU A 35 4.54 -11.53 13.62
C LEU A 35 4.54 -10.84 12.25
N LEU A 36 3.45 -10.94 11.50
CA LEU A 36 3.28 -10.22 10.23
C LEU A 36 3.33 -8.70 10.44
N LEU A 37 2.71 -8.19 11.51
CA LEU A 37 2.75 -6.77 11.83
C LEU A 37 4.18 -6.28 12.12
N GLN A 38 4.98 -7.06 12.86
CA GLN A 38 6.38 -6.72 13.12
C GLN A 38 7.22 -6.69 11.85
N ILE A 39 7.02 -7.65 10.94
CA ILE A 39 7.65 -7.71 9.62
C ILE A 39 7.36 -6.43 8.83
N ILE A 40 6.08 -6.03 8.74
CA ILE A 40 5.65 -4.82 8.03
C ILE A 40 6.27 -3.56 8.65
N ILE A 41 6.31 -3.46 9.97
CA ILE A 41 6.92 -2.31 10.66
C ILE A 41 8.41 -2.19 10.30
N ILE A 42 9.15 -3.30 10.27
CA ILE A 42 10.58 -3.26 9.92
C ILE A 42 10.79 -2.86 8.46
N GLU A 43 9.96 -3.35 7.53
CA GLU A 43 9.98 -2.91 6.11
C GLU A 43 9.74 -1.40 5.98
N GLU A 44 8.70 -0.89 6.65
CA GLU A 44 8.36 0.54 6.65
C GLU A 44 9.51 1.40 7.22
N GLU A 45 10.14 0.98 8.32
CA GLU A 45 11.27 1.67 8.93
C GLU A 45 12.51 1.69 8.03
N LEU A 46 12.82 0.56 7.37
CA LEU A 46 13.94 0.45 6.45
C LEU A 46 13.74 1.36 5.23
N LEU A 47 12.57 1.32 4.60
CA LEU A 47 12.28 2.17 3.44
C LEU A 47 12.26 3.65 3.81
N ALA A 48 11.65 4.00 4.96
CA ALA A 48 11.63 5.37 5.45
C ALA A 48 13.04 5.93 5.71
N PHE A 49 13.96 5.09 6.23
CA PHE A 49 15.36 5.49 6.42
C PHE A 49 16.07 5.86 5.13
N TYR A 50 15.78 5.15 4.04
CA TYR A 50 16.32 5.44 2.72
C TYR A 50 15.53 6.52 1.95
N GLY A 51 14.44 7.04 2.52
CA GLY A 51 13.57 8.02 1.85
C GLY A 51 12.76 7.41 0.70
N LEU A 52 12.57 6.09 0.69
CA LEU A 52 11.86 5.35 -0.33
C LEU A 52 10.37 5.20 0.03
N PRO A 53 9.45 5.26 -0.95
CA PRO A 53 8.03 4.98 -0.72
C PRO A 53 7.80 3.47 -0.48
N ASN A 54 6.84 3.12 0.38
CA ASN A 54 6.45 1.73 0.62
C ASN A 54 5.60 1.19 -0.54
N THR A 55 6.24 0.79 -1.63
CA THR A 55 5.59 0.25 -2.82
C THR A 55 5.61 -1.27 -2.85
N LEU A 56 4.66 -1.90 -3.56
CA LEU A 56 4.62 -3.36 -3.71
C LEU A 56 5.95 -3.91 -4.24
N HIS A 57 6.59 -3.19 -5.17
CA HIS A 57 7.90 -3.58 -5.71
C HIS A 57 8.96 -3.83 -4.63
N TYR A 58 9.06 -2.96 -3.62
CA TYR A 58 10.02 -3.15 -2.53
C TYR A 58 9.60 -4.28 -1.59
N ASN A 59 8.30 -4.43 -1.34
CA ASN A 59 7.77 -5.49 -0.48
C ASN A 59 8.02 -6.87 -1.10
N GLU A 60 7.84 -7.02 -2.41
CA GLU A 60 8.21 -8.24 -3.14
C GLU A 60 9.70 -8.53 -3.01
N TYR A 61 10.54 -7.50 -3.07
CA TYR A 61 11.98 -7.66 -2.95
C TYR A 61 12.40 -8.17 -1.55
N PHE A 62 11.81 -7.62 -0.50
CA PHE A 62 12.02 -8.11 0.87
C PHE A 62 11.50 -9.55 1.06
N GLN A 63 10.31 -9.87 0.54
CA GLN A 63 9.74 -11.21 0.62
C GLN A 63 10.57 -12.28 -0.10
N LEU A 64 11.12 -11.95 -1.28
CA LEU A 64 12.01 -12.87 -2.01
C LEU A 64 13.25 -13.24 -1.19
N LEU A 65 13.80 -12.29 -0.44
CA LEU A 65 14.94 -12.53 0.46
C LEU A 65 14.54 -13.38 1.67
N ALA A 66 13.35 -13.13 2.23
CA ALA A 66 12.80 -13.92 3.32
C ALA A 66 12.56 -15.39 2.95
N LEU A 67 12.30 -15.69 1.68
CA LEU A 67 12.10 -17.05 1.18
C LEU A 67 13.40 -17.80 0.87
N LYS A 68 14.56 -17.16 1.02
CA LYS A 68 15.87 -17.79 0.77
C LYS A 68 16.28 -18.66 1.96
N ASP A 69 16.30 -19.98 1.77
CA ASP A 69 16.66 -20.96 2.81
C ASP A 69 18.09 -20.77 3.36
N ASP A 70 19.02 -20.36 2.50
CA ASP A 70 20.45 -20.15 2.83
C ASP A 70 20.82 -18.66 2.94
N PHE A 71 19.96 -17.86 3.58
CA PHE A 71 20.25 -16.44 3.78
C PHE A 71 21.54 -16.22 4.59
N ILE A 72 22.48 -15.45 4.03
CA ILE A 72 23.76 -15.13 4.67
C ILE A 72 23.97 -13.62 4.81
N LEU A 73 24.93 -13.22 5.66
CA LEU A 73 25.29 -11.82 5.86
C LEU A 73 25.63 -11.07 4.55
N ALA A 74 26.15 -11.76 3.54
CA ALA A 74 26.44 -11.17 2.24
C ALA A 74 25.15 -10.70 1.52
N ASP A 75 24.05 -11.44 1.68
CA ASP A 75 22.75 -11.08 1.10
C ASP A 75 22.18 -9.83 1.78
N ALA A 76 22.32 -9.70 3.10
CA ALA A 76 21.93 -8.49 3.84
C ALA A 76 22.70 -7.25 3.31
N LYS A 77 24.00 -7.41 3.05
CA LYS A 77 24.83 -6.33 2.50
C LYS A 77 24.46 -5.99 1.06
N GLN A 78 24.08 -6.97 0.27
CA GLN A 78 23.59 -6.74 -1.09
C GLN A 78 22.27 -5.95 -1.06
N LEU A 79 21.32 -6.35 -0.22
CA LEU A 79 20.06 -5.60 -0.02
C LEU A 79 20.33 -4.13 0.36
N ILE A 80 21.23 -3.89 1.30
CA ILE A 80 21.65 -2.53 1.68
C ILE A 80 22.16 -1.75 0.47
N SER A 81 23.01 -2.36 -0.36
CA SER A 81 23.56 -1.72 -1.55
C SER A 81 22.47 -1.37 -2.57
N GLU A 82 21.51 -2.27 -2.78
CA GLU A 82 20.42 -2.05 -3.73
C GLU A 82 19.42 -1.00 -3.23
N LEU A 83 19.13 -0.96 -1.93
CA LEU A 83 18.35 0.12 -1.33
C LEU A 83 19.07 1.48 -1.40
N GLU A 84 20.40 1.50 -1.20
CA GLU A 84 21.22 2.71 -1.36
C GLU A 84 21.19 3.21 -2.82
N GLU A 85 21.26 2.32 -3.80
CA GLU A 85 21.18 2.65 -5.23
C GLU A 85 19.78 3.13 -5.64
N ALA A 86 18.73 2.45 -5.18
CA ALA A 86 17.34 2.84 -5.40
C ALA A 86 17.07 4.23 -4.80
N ALA A 87 17.55 4.48 -3.58
CA ALA A 87 17.46 5.79 -2.93
C ALA A 87 18.19 6.87 -3.71
N ALA A 88 19.42 6.60 -4.17
CA ALA A 88 20.17 7.55 -4.98
C ALA A 88 19.42 7.89 -6.30
N THR A 89 18.84 6.89 -6.94
CA THR A 89 18.04 7.06 -8.16
C THR A 89 16.77 7.86 -7.89
N PHE A 90 16.04 7.53 -6.82
CA PHE A 90 14.82 8.22 -6.44
C PHE A 90 15.07 9.69 -6.07
N LEU A 91 16.10 9.96 -5.26
CA LEU A 91 16.45 11.31 -4.82
C LEU A 91 17.04 12.19 -5.94
N SER A 92 17.62 11.58 -6.98
CA SER A 92 18.12 12.29 -8.17
C SER A 92 17.08 12.41 -9.29
N SER A 93 15.94 11.73 -9.16
CA SER A 93 14.85 11.80 -10.13
C SER A 93 14.22 13.21 -10.13
N PRO A 94 13.75 13.69 -11.29
CA PRO A 94 13.05 14.97 -11.33
C PRO A 94 11.82 14.92 -10.41
N VAL A 95 11.64 15.98 -9.62
CA VAL A 95 10.49 16.11 -8.74
C VAL A 95 9.24 16.23 -9.60
N ILE A 96 8.50 15.13 -9.71
CA ILE A 96 7.19 15.09 -10.37
C ILE A 96 6.09 15.44 -9.36
N THR A 97 5.04 16.08 -9.85
CA THR A 97 3.81 16.31 -9.08
C THR A 97 2.97 15.04 -9.00
N ASP A 98 2.09 14.92 -8.00
CA ASP A 98 1.19 13.77 -7.87
C ASP A 98 0.33 13.55 -9.13
N VAL A 99 -0.02 14.64 -9.83
CA VAL A 99 -0.76 14.60 -11.10
C VAL A 99 0.07 13.98 -12.21
N GLU A 100 1.35 14.35 -12.32
CA GLU A 100 2.26 13.79 -13.32
C GLU A 100 2.56 12.31 -13.03
N LEU A 101 2.75 11.95 -11.76
CA LEU A 101 2.88 10.57 -11.31
C LEU A 101 1.66 9.74 -11.74
N LEU A 102 0.45 10.25 -11.50
CA LEU A 102 -0.79 9.59 -11.91
C LEU A 102 -0.92 9.49 -13.43
N ARG A 103 -0.55 10.52 -14.19
CA ARG A 103 -0.56 10.45 -15.66
C ARG A 103 0.38 9.36 -16.18
N GLN A 104 1.60 9.29 -15.64
CA GLN A 104 2.54 8.22 -15.98
C GLN A 104 1.98 6.85 -15.59
N ALA A 105 1.33 6.74 -14.43
CA ALA A 105 0.70 5.50 -13.98
C ALA A 105 -0.44 5.06 -14.90
N PHE A 106 -1.25 6.00 -15.41
CA PHE A 106 -2.29 5.72 -16.39
C PHE A 106 -1.72 5.21 -17.71
N GLU A 107 -0.69 5.87 -18.24
CA GLU A 107 -0.02 5.49 -19.50
C GLU A 107 0.62 4.10 -19.39
N ASN A 108 1.28 3.82 -18.26
CA ASN A 108 1.98 2.56 -18.02
C ASN A 108 1.09 1.46 -17.44
N LYS A 109 -0.17 1.77 -17.12
CA LYS A 109 -1.11 0.89 -16.39
C LYS A 109 -0.50 0.35 -15.09
N THR A 110 0.18 1.21 -14.35
CA THR A 110 0.80 0.85 -13.08
C THR A 110 -0.29 0.55 -12.04
N ILE A 111 -0.10 -0.52 -11.26
CA ILE A 111 -0.98 -0.89 -10.16
C ILE A 111 -0.91 0.15 -9.02
N ILE A 112 -1.99 0.22 -8.22
CA ILE A 112 -2.18 1.29 -7.25
C ILE A 112 -1.14 1.28 -6.12
N GLU A 113 -0.69 0.10 -5.71
CA GLU A 113 0.27 -0.14 -4.62
C GLU A 113 1.66 0.40 -4.95
N ASN A 114 1.95 0.65 -6.22
CA ASN A 114 3.19 1.29 -6.66
C ASN A 114 3.04 2.81 -6.83
N VAL A 115 1.82 3.32 -6.80
CA VAL A 115 1.49 4.71 -7.15
C VAL A 115 1.14 5.52 -5.92
N LEU A 116 0.17 5.07 -5.12
CA LEU A 116 -0.30 5.85 -3.97
C LEU A 116 0.75 6.08 -2.89
N PRO A 117 1.58 5.09 -2.52
CA PRO A 117 2.65 5.33 -1.56
C PRO A 117 3.69 6.34 -2.03
N ALA A 118 3.82 6.53 -3.35
CA ALA A 118 4.73 7.51 -3.97
C ALA A 118 4.12 8.91 -4.09
N THR A 119 2.81 9.07 -3.88
CA THR A 119 2.18 10.40 -3.79
C THR A 119 2.58 11.12 -2.51
N ARG A 120 2.47 12.46 -2.48
CA ARG A 120 2.71 13.25 -1.26
C ARG A 120 1.75 12.95 -0.12
N LEU A 121 0.56 12.44 -0.43
CA LEU A 121 -0.43 12.00 0.55
C LEU A 121 0.01 10.73 1.28
N LYS A 122 0.97 9.97 0.72
CA LYS A 122 1.50 8.70 1.27
C LYS A 122 0.38 7.74 1.69
N LEU A 123 -0.66 7.67 0.86
CA LEU A 123 -1.85 6.90 1.17
C LEU A 123 -1.49 5.41 1.21
N LYS A 124 -1.96 4.74 2.27
CA LYS A 124 -1.96 3.29 2.32
C LYS A 124 -3.09 2.78 1.42
N PRO A 125 -2.93 1.63 0.73
CA PRO A 125 -4.02 1.02 -0.02
C PRO A 125 -5.23 0.79 0.89
N GLU A 126 -6.38 1.23 0.43
CA GLU A 126 -7.67 1.01 1.09
C GLU A 126 -8.69 0.68 0.00
N PRO A 127 -9.72 -0.12 0.30
CA PRO A 127 -10.69 -0.57 -0.71
C PRO A 127 -11.31 0.55 -1.55
N TYR A 128 -11.56 1.71 -0.93
CA TYR A 128 -12.08 2.88 -1.65
C TYR A 128 -11.08 3.40 -2.69
N PHE A 129 -9.81 3.51 -2.32
CA PHE A 129 -8.77 4.00 -3.22
C PHE A 129 -8.55 3.03 -4.37
N ASP A 130 -8.45 1.73 -4.06
CA ASP A 130 -8.29 0.65 -5.05
C ASP A 130 -9.43 0.69 -6.08
N TYR A 131 -10.66 0.76 -5.58
CA TYR A 131 -11.84 0.85 -6.42
C TYR A 131 -11.83 2.07 -7.35
N VAL A 132 -11.61 3.27 -6.82
CA VAL A 132 -11.67 4.49 -7.64
C VAL A 132 -10.53 4.49 -8.65
N TYR A 133 -9.33 4.08 -8.24
CA TYR A 133 -8.17 4.01 -9.13
C TYR A 133 -8.42 3.06 -10.30
N GLU A 134 -8.82 1.81 -10.02
CA GLU A 134 -8.96 0.80 -11.07
C GLU A 134 -10.23 0.98 -11.92
N THR A 135 -11.34 1.37 -11.28
CA THR A 135 -12.65 1.39 -11.95
C THR A 135 -12.98 2.74 -12.56
N LYS A 136 -12.39 3.84 -12.06
CA LYS A 136 -12.62 5.19 -12.59
C LYS A 136 -11.40 5.72 -13.30
N PHE A 137 -10.25 5.77 -12.62
CA PHE A 137 -9.07 6.43 -13.16
C PHE A 137 -8.45 5.66 -14.32
N LEU A 138 -8.07 4.40 -14.13
CA LEU A 138 -7.46 3.57 -15.20
C LEU A 138 -8.41 3.31 -16.38
N LYS A 139 -9.72 3.51 -16.20
CA LYS A 139 -10.71 3.44 -17.29
C LYS A 139 -10.94 4.78 -18.00
N GLY A 140 -10.24 5.84 -17.61
CA GLY A 140 -10.37 7.17 -18.20
C GLY A 140 -11.71 7.85 -17.88
N LEU A 141 -12.37 7.46 -16.79
CA LEU A 141 -13.66 8.02 -16.35
C LEU A 141 -13.49 9.18 -15.36
N THR A 142 -12.26 9.46 -14.91
CA THR A 142 -11.94 10.62 -14.07
C THR A 142 -10.55 11.15 -14.35
N GLU A 143 -10.35 12.44 -14.08
CA GLU A 143 -9.07 13.13 -14.14
C GLU A 143 -8.26 12.95 -12.85
N PRO A 144 -6.92 13.00 -12.90
CA PRO A 144 -6.05 12.86 -11.73
C PRO A 144 -6.42 13.78 -10.57
N GLN A 145 -6.64 15.07 -10.84
CA GLN A 145 -6.96 16.08 -9.80
C GLN A 145 -8.25 15.75 -9.04
N VAL A 146 -9.25 15.26 -9.76
CA VAL A 146 -10.55 14.92 -9.18
C VAL A 146 -10.40 13.73 -8.23
N MET A 147 -9.70 12.68 -8.68
CA MET A 147 -9.40 11.52 -7.83
C MET A 147 -8.58 11.91 -6.60
N LEU A 148 -7.52 12.70 -6.77
CA LEU A 148 -6.67 13.14 -5.65
C LEU A 148 -7.43 13.95 -4.61
N THR A 149 -8.39 14.78 -5.04
CA THR A 149 -9.23 15.57 -4.13
C THR A 149 -10.10 14.65 -3.27
N ASP A 150 -10.77 13.67 -3.89
CA ASP A 150 -11.56 12.68 -3.17
C ASP A 150 -10.69 11.88 -2.18
N PHE A 151 -9.49 11.47 -2.60
CA PHE A 151 -8.57 10.70 -1.76
C PHE A 151 -8.08 11.50 -0.56
N GLN A 152 -7.75 12.77 -0.77
CA GLN A 152 -7.36 13.67 0.31
C GLN A 152 -8.48 13.82 1.35
N ILE A 153 -9.72 14.04 0.91
CA ILE A 153 -10.86 14.16 1.82
C ILE A 153 -11.05 12.88 2.63
N VAL A 154 -11.00 11.71 1.99
CA VAL A 154 -11.16 10.42 2.66
C VAL A 154 -10.06 10.19 3.69
N ALA A 155 -8.80 10.45 3.33
CA ALA A 155 -7.66 10.23 4.21
C ALA A 155 -7.65 11.19 5.41
N GLU A 156 -7.89 12.49 5.18
CA GLU A 156 -7.88 13.50 6.24
C GLU A 156 -9.01 13.31 7.26
N ASN A 157 -10.12 12.69 6.83
CA ASN A 157 -11.30 12.47 7.68
C ASN A 157 -11.47 11.01 8.11
N GLY A 158 -10.52 10.12 7.80
CA GLY A 158 -10.56 8.71 8.17
C GLY A 158 -11.80 7.96 7.66
N LEU A 159 -12.27 8.28 6.45
CA LEU A 159 -13.56 7.80 5.94
C LEU A 159 -13.49 6.42 5.29
N GLY A 160 -12.30 5.88 5.01
CA GLY A 160 -12.14 4.66 4.20
C GLY A 160 -12.81 3.42 4.78
N GLN A 161 -12.62 3.16 6.08
CA GLN A 161 -13.30 2.05 6.76
C GLN A 161 -14.82 2.24 6.74
N LYS A 162 -15.30 3.46 7.02
CA LYS A 162 -16.73 3.78 7.01
C LYS A 162 -17.38 3.56 5.64
N LEU A 163 -16.71 4.01 4.57
CA LEU A 163 -17.14 3.76 3.20
C LEU A 163 -17.20 2.26 2.92
N THR A 164 -16.17 1.52 3.33
CA THR A 164 -16.08 0.07 3.15
C THR A 164 -17.22 -0.65 3.89
N ASP A 165 -17.50 -0.29 5.14
CA ASP A 165 -18.57 -0.90 5.94
C ASP A 165 -19.95 -0.70 5.29
N LEU A 166 -20.26 0.52 4.84
CA LEU A 166 -21.51 0.84 4.14
C LEU A 166 -21.65 0.08 2.81
N SER A 167 -20.53 -0.14 2.12
CA SER A 167 -20.51 -0.90 0.87
C SER A 167 -20.65 -2.42 1.05
N ILE A 168 -20.45 -2.93 2.27
CA ILE A 168 -20.65 -4.34 2.63
C ILE A 168 -22.04 -4.56 3.21
N ASN A 169 -22.48 -3.68 4.10
CA ASN A 169 -23.76 -3.76 4.78
C ASN A 169 -24.61 -2.54 4.44
N GLN A 170 -25.37 -2.63 3.35
CA GLN A 170 -26.27 -1.55 2.89
C GLN A 170 -27.43 -1.28 3.87
N ASP A 171 -27.63 -2.15 4.87
CA ASP A 171 -28.59 -1.98 5.97
C ASP A 171 -28.07 -1.13 7.13
N LEU A 172 -26.81 -0.67 7.10
CA LEU A 172 -26.26 0.26 8.09
C LEU A 172 -26.99 1.62 8.02
N CYS A 173 -27.36 2.16 9.19
CA CYS A 173 -28.27 3.28 9.41
C CYS A 173 -28.09 4.50 8.49
N SER A 174 -29.21 5.16 8.18
CA SER A 174 -29.30 6.46 7.47
C SER A 174 -28.30 7.49 7.97
N ASP A 175 -28.05 7.52 9.28
CA ASP A 175 -27.24 8.56 9.94
C ASP A 175 -25.75 8.49 9.51
N ASP A 176 -25.23 7.28 9.29
CA ASP A 176 -23.86 7.10 8.83
C ASP A 176 -23.70 7.51 7.37
N TYR A 177 -24.70 7.21 6.53
CA TYR A 177 -24.75 7.66 5.14
C TYR A 177 -24.94 9.17 5.03
N GLU A 178 -25.83 9.77 5.85
CA GLU A 178 -26.06 11.21 5.90
C GLU A 178 -24.80 11.99 6.29
N SER A 179 -24.01 11.47 7.22
CA SER A 179 -22.74 12.10 7.58
C SER A 179 -21.76 12.18 6.40
N LEU A 180 -21.80 11.22 5.47
CA LEU A 180 -20.96 11.21 4.27
C LEU A 180 -21.39 12.24 3.21
N HIS A 181 -22.64 12.72 3.25
CA HIS A 181 -23.08 13.80 2.36
C HIS A 181 -22.35 15.12 2.60
N THR A 182 -21.85 15.34 3.81
CA THR A 182 -21.13 16.57 4.16
C THR A 182 -19.75 16.70 3.48
N PHE A 183 -19.15 15.57 3.06
CA PHE A 183 -17.80 15.54 2.49
C PHE A 183 -17.75 15.68 0.96
N ASN A 184 -18.90 15.77 0.28
CA ASN A 184 -19.02 15.95 -1.17
C ASN A 184 -18.10 15.04 -2.02
N LEU A 185 -17.92 13.79 -1.58
CA LEU A 185 -17.11 12.79 -2.28
C LEU A 185 -17.77 12.41 -3.61
N GLN A 186 -17.03 12.56 -4.70
CA GLN A 186 -17.54 12.33 -6.05
C GLN A 186 -17.89 10.87 -6.32
N PHE A 187 -17.11 9.92 -5.79
CA PHE A 187 -17.29 8.50 -6.11
C PHE A 187 -18.00 7.69 -5.03
N LYS A 188 -18.45 8.31 -3.93
CA LYS A 188 -19.03 7.59 -2.78
C LYS A 188 -20.24 6.70 -3.15
N GLU A 189 -21.19 7.23 -3.93
CA GLU A 189 -22.45 6.52 -4.21
C GLU A 189 -22.17 5.31 -5.09
N ASP A 190 -21.35 5.53 -6.11
CA ASP A 190 -20.93 4.48 -7.03
C ASP A 190 -20.08 3.41 -6.32
N PHE A 191 -19.19 3.79 -5.40
CA PHE A 191 -18.46 2.83 -4.57
C PHE A 191 -19.40 1.99 -3.70
N ILE A 192 -20.30 2.63 -2.93
CA ILE A 192 -21.23 1.94 -2.02
C ILE A 192 -22.11 0.93 -2.76
N LEU A 193 -22.55 1.28 -3.97
CA LEU A 193 -23.43 0.43 -4.77
C LEU A 193 -22.70 -0.72 -5.48
N ASN A 194 -21.43 -0.54 -5.88
CA ASN A 194 -20.75 -1.46 -6.80
C ASN A 194 -19.51 -2.15 -6.23
N TYR A 195 -19.09 -1.82 -5.00
CA TYR A 195 -17.87 -2.39 -4.42
C TYR A 195 -17.93 -3.92 -4.28
N GLN A 196 -19.09 -4.51 -3.93
CA GLN A 196 -19.20 -5.98 -3.84
C GLN A 196 -18.90 -6.66 -5.18
N ASP A 197 -19.42 -6.12 -6.28
CA ASP A 197 -19.17 -6.64 -7.62
C ASP A 197 -17.70 -6.45 -8.04
N TYR A 198 -17.08 -5.35 -7.62
CA TYR A 198 -15.65 -5.16 -7.79
C TYR A 198 -14.84 -6.19 -7.00
N LYS A 199 -15.10 -6.34 -5.70
CA LYS A 199 -14.44 -7.30 -4.80
C LYS A 199 -14.53 -8.73 -5.34
N ASN A 200 -15.71 -9.14 -5.78
CA ASN A 200 -15.92 -10.48 -6.36
C ASN A 200 -15.12 -10.72 -7.65
N ARG A 201 -14.83 -9.68 -8.43
CA ARG A 201 -14.02 -9.80 -9.65
C ARG A 201 -12.54 -9.94 -9.36
N ILE A 202 -12.02 -9.20 -8.38
CA ILE A 202 -10.60 -9.23 -8.02
C ILE A 202 -10.21 -10.49 -7.24
N MET A 203 -11.13 -11.09 -6.46
CA MET A 203 -10.86 -12.33 -5.72
C MET A 203 -10.82 -13.60 -6.59
N VAL A 204 -11.19 -13.52 -7.87
CA VAL A 204 -11.25 -14.66 -8.81
C VAL A 204 -10.05 -14.66 -9.77
N GLN A 205 -9.21 -13.62 -9.73
CA GLN A 205 -7.97 -13.52 -10.52
C GLN A 205 -6.78 -14.12 -9.76
#